data_AF-A0A2V7S704-F1
#
_entry.id   AF-A0A2V7S704-F1
#
_cell.length_a   1.000
_cell.length_b   1.000
_cell.length_c   1.000
_cell.angle_alpha   90.00
_cell.angle_beta   90.00
_cell.angle_gamma   90.00
#
_symmetry.space_group_name_H-M   'P 1'
#
loop_
_entity.id
_entity.type
_entity.pdbx_description
1 polymer ?
#
loop_
_entity_poly.entity_id
_entity_poly.type
_entity_poly.pdbx_seq_one_letter_code
_entity_poly.pdbx_strand_id
1 'polypeptide(L)'
;MTGAEAGAYILDSVFKLFSTTGEQSIDLKPGRTVVVGRAVTSDVPIYDPTISRRHAEVSLTEGGVKVKDVGSSNGTFLNGARITEAIAGENDVITFGKVAFRVKEVTAPAPRPKVVPPLPSEFGAKAGSTILRQLPVTNSGGVPAIVLDSPAGPSHLRVSAPSLEERRQKKLELLLEVSKELSRQQELDRLLDKVVDFTFQIMNVDRVSILLLEEATGELVPKISKGRTAQSAASKHVPQSIARRVVEERVAILSDNTPADERFKGKSILIQSVRSAMCTPLMGTAQKVLGILYVDNLTAAHSFADEDLEFLIAFGSLAAVAIENSQRSERLRHEALVLSNFQRYFAPNVAAQIAEQTGAVQLGGQKRPVVIFFSDIRGFTAMSETMSPDDIATLLTEYFTEMVELVFEHGGTLDKFMGDAMLALWGAPIVHEDDADRAMQCALDQLTALEKLNRKWKDEGRPELGVGFGINFGEVFAGNIGSDRRLEYTVIGDAVNTASRLCANAGRNEILISEPFYRELKHPPGVETLEPIQVKGKAKKVPVYRVKR
;
A
#
# COMPACT_ATOMS: atom_id res chain seq x y z
N MET A 1 57.39 45.81 -16.52
CA MET A 1 58.19 45.92 -15.28
C MET A 1 57.22 46.23 -14.16
N THR A 2 56.67 45.20 -13.50
CA THR A 2 57.18 44.49 -12.31
C THR A 2 56.93 45.24 -11.00
N GLY A 3 56.22 44.56 -10.09
CA GLY A 3 55.93 44.95 -8.71
C GLY A 3 54.58 44.34 -8.30
N ALA A 4 54.48 43.04 -8.05
CA ALA A 4 54.77 42.36 -6.78
C ALA A 4 53.88 42.86 -5.61
N GLU A 5 52.77 42.19 -5.38
CA GLU A 5 52.13 42.14 -4.06
C GLU A 5 52.07 40.69 -3.58
N ALA A 6 52.54 40.52 -2.35
CA ALA A 6 52.67 39.27 -1.63
C ALA A 6 51.29 38.68 -1.31
N GLY A 7 51.06 37.44 -1.73
CA GLY A 7 49.94 36.64 -1.25
C GLY A 7 50.13 36.30 0.23
N ALA A 8 49.34 36.94 1.08
CA ALA A 8 49.15 36.53 2.47
C ALA A 8 48.62 35.09 2.51
N TYR A 9 49.37 34.20 3.16
CA TYR A 9 48.87 32.88 3.54
C TYR A 9 47.82 33.08 4.64
N ILE A 10 46.54 33.05 4.26
CA ILE A 10 45.45 32.84 5.23
C ILE A 10 45.42 31.34 5.50
N LEU A 11 45.82 30.96 6.72
CA LEU A 11 45.59 29.62 7.26
C LEU A 11 44.08 29.47 7.46
N ASP A 12 43.38 28.80 6.54
CA ASP A 12 41.99 28.39 6.73
C ASP A 12 41.95 27.31 7.82
N SER A 13 41.63 27.72 9.05
CA SER A 13 41.27 26.79 10.10
C SER A 13 39.87 26.24 9.88
N VAL A 14 39.73 24.92 9.92
CA VAL A 14 38.47 24.22 9.66
C VAL A 14 38.00 23.53 10.94
N PHE A 15 36.81 23.85 11.41
CA PHE A 15 36.21 23.21 12.58
C PHE A 15 35.60 21.84 12.24
N LYS A 16 35.80 20.86 13.13
CA LYS A 16 35.18 19.54 13.10
C LYS A 16 34.45 19.27 14.41
N LEU A 17 33.37 18.49 14.36
CA LEU A 17 32.67 18.02 15.56
C LEU A 17 33.10 16.59 15.87
N PHE A 18 33.51 16.34 17.10
CA PHE A 18 33.85 15.01 17.60
C PHE A 18 32.88 14.60 18.69
N SER A 19 32.28 13.42 18.59
CA SER A 19 31.45 12.89 19.66
C SER A 19 32.25 12.75 20.95
N THR A 20 31.66 13.09 22.10
CA THR A 20 32.33 12.97 23.41
C THR A 20 32.62 11.53 23.82
N THR A 21 32.01 10.54 23.14
CA THR A 21 32.31 9.11 23.30
C THR A 21 33.42 8.60 22.38
N GLY A 22 33.88 9.43 21.42
CA GLY A 22 34.94 9.08 20.47
C GLY A 22 34.53 8.24 19.26
N GLU A 23 33.25 7.85 19.15
CA GLU A 23 32.78 6.90 18.13
C GLU A 23 32.41 7.56 16.78
N GLN A 24 32.20 8.87 16.75
CA GLN A 24 31.69 9.59 15.58
C GLN A 24 32.36 10.96 15.41
N SER A 25 32.58 11.37 14.15
CA SER A 25 33.02 12.72 13.81
C SER A 25 32.23 13.28 12.63
N ILE A 26 31.95 14.58 12.65
CA ILE A 26 31.24 15.30 11.60
C ILE A 26 32.22 16.26 10.94
N ASP A 27 32.47 16.02 9.66
CA ASP A 27 33.29 16.88 8.83
C ASP A 27 32.44 18.00 8.22
N LEU A 28 32.68 19.23 8.67
CA LEU A 28 32.00 20.42 8.15
C LEU A 28 32.87 21.04 7.04
N LYS A 29 32.25 21.33 5.89
CA LYS A 29 32.92 21.98 4.75
C LYS A 29 32.47 23.43 4.65
N PRO A 30 33.37 24.38 4.31
CA PRO A 30 32.99 25.77 4.06
C PRO A 30 31.87 25.86 3.01
N GLY A 31 30.82 26.62 3.31
CA GLY A 31 29.68 26.86 2.39
C GLY A 31 28.66 25.73 2.25
N ARG A 32 28.76 24.63 3.01
CA ARG A 32 27.75 23.57 3.03
C ARG A 32 27.04 23.45 4.38
N THR A 33 25.71 23.47 4.35
CA THR A 33 24.88 23.09 5.50
C THR A 33 24.66 21.58 5.50
N VAL A 34 24.79 20.98 6.67
CA VAL A 34 24.71 19.54 6.94
C VAL A 34 23.54 19.30 7.89
N VAL A 35 22.62 18.42 7.51
CA VAL A 35 21.48 18.05 8.37
C VAL A 35 21.86 16.88 9.28
N VAL A 36 21.74 17.09 10.58
CA VAL A 36 21.93 16.08 11.63
C VAL A 36 20.57 15.53 12.04
N GLY A 37 20.43 14.21 12.16
CA GLY A 37 19.18 13.59 12.57
C GLY A 37 19.27 12.07 12.70
N ARG A 38 18.21 11.42 13.18
CA ARG A 38 18.16 9.95 13.34
C ARG A 38 17.77 9.22 12.06
N ALA A 39 17.12 9.90 11.11
CA ALA A 39 16.76 9.30 9.84
C ALA A 39 18.01 9.00 9.01
N VAL A 40 17.99 7.86 8.32
CA VAL A 40 19.07 7.43 7.40
C VAL A 40 19.27 8.44 6.24
N THR A 41 18.29 9.32 6.02
CA THR A 41 18.29 10.40 5.02
C THR A 41 18.93 11.71 5.52
N SER A 42 19.34 11.82 6.79
CA SER A 42 20.10 12.98 7.28
C SER A 42 21.54 12.92 6.76
N ASP A 43 22.17 14.06 6.44
CA ASP A 43 23.59 14.09 6.02
C ASP A 43 24.50 13.47 7.09
N VAL A 44 24.12 13.59 8.37
CA VAL A 44 24.77 12.93 9.51
C VAL A 44 23.71 12.16 10.31
N PRO A 45 23.58 10.85 10.08
CA PRO A 45 22.66 10.01 10.83
C PRO A 45 23.23 9.64 12.20
N ILE A 46 22.55 10.04 13.27
CA ILE A 46 22.89 9.67 14.65
C ILE A 46 21.79 8.76 15.21
N TYR A 47 22.11 7.48 15.38
CA TYR A 47 21.17 6.45 15.79
C TYR A 47 20.98 6.42 17.32
N ASP A 48 20.34 7.45 17.84
CA ASP A 48 19.92 7.52 19.24
C ASP A 48 18.41 7.83 19.31
N PRO A 49 17.59 7.08 20.08
CA PRO A 49 16.14 7.30 20.17
C PRO A 49 15.73 8.72 20.61
N THR A 50 16.63 9.45 21.27
CA THR A 50 16.40 10.83 21.70
C THR A 50 16.62 11.86 20.59
N ILE A 51 17.05 11.42 19.40
CA ILE A 51 17.27 12.29 18.24
C ILE A 51 16.09 12.15 17.26
N SER A 52 15.49 13.28 16.89
CA SER A 52 14.45 13.36 15.85
C SER A 52 14.97 13.00 14.46
N ARG A 53 14.06 12.55 13.58
CA ARG A 53 14.38 12.09 12.21
C ARG A 53 15.20 13.11 11.42
N ARG A 54 14.81 14.39 11.43
CA ARG A 54 15.65 15.56 11.13
C ARG A 54 15.72 16.38 12.42
N HIS A 55 16.92 16.64 12.94
CA HIS A 55 17.09 17.21 14.27
C HIS A 55 17.60 18.65 14.21
N ALA A 56 18.73 18.88 13.55
CA ALA A 56 19.35 20.19 13.45
C ALA A 56 20.11 20.36 12.13
N GLU A 57 20.34 21.60 11.74
CA GLU A 57 21.19 21.99 10.62
C GLU A 57 22.48 22.60 11.16
N VAL A 58 23.61 22.16 10.62
CA VAL A 58 24.95 22.56 11.06
C VAL A 58 25.74 23.08 9.86
N SER A 59 26.38 24.23 10.00
CA SER A 59 27.19 24.85 8.94
C SER A 59 28.41 25.55 9.52
N LEU A 60 29.45 25.71 8.70
CA LEU A 60 30.69 26.37 9.11
C LEU A 60 30.63 27.87 8.77
N THR A 61 30.98 28.74 9.71
CA THR A 61 31.08 30.19 9.53
C THR A 61 32.47 30.70 9.91
N GLU A 62 32.82 31.94 9.55
CA GLU A 62 34.12 32.55 9.88
C GLU A 62 34.38 32.64 11.39
N GLY A 63 33.35 32.53 12.23
CA GLY A 63 33.43 32.60 13.69
C GLY A 63 33.16 31.28 14.43
N GLY A 64 33.02 30.14 13.74
CA GLY A 64 32.80 28.83 14.37
C GLY A 64 31.76 27.96 13.66
N VAL A 65 31.12 27.06 14.41
CA VAL A 65 30.10 26.14 13.92
C VAL A 65 28.71 26.69 14.22
N LYS A 66 27.98 27.11 13.19
CA LYS A 66 26.59 27.55 13.32
C LYS A 66 25.67 26.34 13.37
N VAL A 67 24.84 26.27 14.42
CA VAL A 67 23.87 25.20 14.66
C VAL A 67 22.47 25.79 14.77
N LYS A 68 21.52 25.19 14.05
CA LYS A 68 20.11 25.58 14.05
C LYS A 68 19.22 24.36 14.30
N ASP A 69 18.38 24.41 15.32
CA ASP A 69 17.38 23.37 15.57
C ASP A 69 16.23 23.46 14.56
N VAL A 70 15.85 22.34 13.94
CA VAL A 70 14.77 22.31 12.93
C VAL A 70 13.44 21.78 13.49
N GLY A 71 13.17 22.05 14.77
CA GLY A 71 11.96 21.62 15.46
C GLY A 71 12.09 20.22 16.06
N SER A 72 13.24 19.92 16.67
CA SER A 72 13.48 18.61 17.26
C SER A 72 12.66 18.39 18.54
N SER A 73 12.26 17.14 18.77
CA SER A 73 11.37 16.75 19.88
C SER A 73 12.05 16.89 21.24
N ASN A 74 13.35 16.61 21.32
CA ASN A 74 14.13 16.68 22.56
C ASN A 74 15.03 17.93 22.64
N GLY A 75 15.09 18.74 21.58
CA GLY A 75 15.86 19.99 21.54
C GLY A 75 17.34 19.80 21.25
N THR A 76 17.93 20.89 20.75
CA THR A 76 19.38 21.07 20.60
C THR A 76 19.90 22.01 21.69
N PHE A 77 21.08 21.72 22.25
CA PHE A 77 21.70 22.47 23.33
C PHE A 77 23.14 22.85 22.99
N LEU A 78 23.58 24.02 23.45
CA LEU A 78 24.97 24.46 23.42
C LEU A 78 25.44 24.70 24.85
N ASN A 79 26.48 23.98 25.29
CA ASN A 79 27.02 24.03 26.66
C ASN A 79 25.94 23.87 27.75
N GLY A 80 24.90 23.07 27.47
CA GLY A 80 23.80 22.78 28.39
C GLY A 80 22.61 23.75 28.31
N ALA A 81 22.71 24.87 27.59
CA ALA A 81 21.60 25.79 27.35
C ALA A 81 20.86 25.41 26.06
N ARG A 82 19.51 25.39 26.08
CA ARG A 82 18.70 25.05 24.91
C ARG A 82 18.76 26.17 23.88
N ILE A 83 19.01 25.82 22.62
CA ILE A 83 19.15 26.78 21.53
C ILE A 83 18.15 26.49 20.40
N THR A 84 17.72 27.55 19.72
CA THR A 84 17.04 27.45 18.41
C THR A 84 18.02 27.74 17.28
N GLU A 85 18.96 28.67 17.48
CA GLU A 85 20.07 28.96 16.59
C GLU A 85 21.23 29.57 17.40
N ALA A 86 22.46 29.08 17.23
CA ALA A 86 23.65 29.61 17.91
C ALA A 86 24.93 29.32 17.10
N ILE A 87 26.03 29.97 17.46
CA ILE A 87 27.37 29.71 16.92
C ILE A 87 28.23 29.15 18.05
N ALA A 88 28.84 27.99 17.83
CA ALA A 88 29.72 27.30 18.76
C ALA A 88 31.18 27.48 18.35
N GLY A 89 32.02 27.89 19.30
CA GLY A 89 33.46 28.07 19.13
C GLY A 89 34.27 26.82 19.47
N GLU A 90 35.61 26.92 19.41
CA GLU A 90 36.50 25.80 19.78
C GLU A 90 36.24 25.34 21.23
N ASN A 91 36.19 24.02 21.43
CA ASN A 91 35.92 23.33 22.70
C ASN A 91 34.48 23.40 23.24
N ASP A 92 33.58 24.14 22.58
CA ASP A 92 32.17 24.11 22.92
C ASP A 92 31.54 22.74 22.66
N VAL A 93 30.51 22.40 23.45
CA VAL A 93 29.78 21.15 23.34
C VAL A 93 28.37 21.40 22.83
N ILE A 94 28.09 20.86 21.65
CA ILE A 94 26.76 20.85 21.05
C ILE A 94 26.11 19.50 21.34
N THR A 95 24.91 19.51 21.92
CA THR A 95 24.15 18.29 22.24
C THR A 95 22.87 18.24 21.42
N PHE A 96 22.69 17.17 20.66
CA PHE A 96 21.45 16.86 19.93
C PHE A 96 20.67 15.81 20.70
N GLY A 97 19.52 16.15 21.28
CA GLY A 97 18.83 15.29 22.23
C GLY A 97 19.70 15.01 23.45
N LYS A 98 20.24 13.79 23.57
CA LYS A 98 21.21 13.41 24.62
C LYS A 98 22.64 13.15 24.11
N VAL A 99 22.88 13.26 22.80
CA VAL A 99 24.21 12.94 22.22
C VAL A 99 25.02 14.21 22.06
N ALA A 100 26.20 14.25 22.69
CA ALA A 100 27.07 15.42 22.75
C ALA A 100 28.26 15.32 21.79
N PHE A 101 28.58 16.44 21.15
CA PHE A 101 29.70 16.63 20.23
C PHE A 101 30.51 17.86 20.64
N ARG A 102 31.83 17.71 20.74
CA ARG A 102 32.77 18.80 21.00
C ARG A 102 33.33 19.37 19.70
N VAL A 103 33.35 20.69 19.59
CA VAL A 103 33.95 21.42 18.46
C VAL A 103 35.48 21.42 18.62
N LYS A 104 36.20 21.12 17.54
CA LYS A 104 37.67 21.18 17.51
C LYS A 104 38.17 21.81 16.22
N GLU A 105 39.11 22.73 16.31
CA GLU A 105 39.76 23.37 15.16
C GLU A 105 40.83 22.46 14.56
N VAL A 106 40.88 22.35 13.22
CA VAL A 106 41.82 21.49 12.48
C VAL A 106 42.41 22.27 11.30
N THR A 107 43.73 22.29 11.17
CA THR A 107 44.44 22.97 10.08
C THR A 107 44.33 22.18 8.77
N ALA A 108 43.90 22.83 7.68
CA ALA A 108 43.74 22.18 6.37
C ALA A 108 45.10 21.84 5.71
N PRO A 109 45.27 20.67 5.06
CA PRO A 109 46.49 20.36 4.30
C PRO A 109 46.52 21.06 2.93
N ALA A 110 47.70 21.51 2.49
CA ALA A 110 47.89 22.32 1.28
C ALA A 110 47.48 21.59 -0.03
N PRO A 111 46.90 22.30 -1.02
CA PRO A 111 46.45 21.70 -2.28
C PRO A 111 47.64 21.35 -3.20
N ARG A 112 47.63 20.15 -3.79
CA ARG A 112 48.63 19.71 -4.79
C ARG A 112 48.14 19.99 -6.23
N PRO A 113 49.03 20.33 -7.18
CA PRO A 113 48.67 20.65 -8.55
C PRO A 113 48.20 19.41 -9.35
N LYS A 114 47.22 19.62 -10.24
CA LYS A 114 46.68 18.59 -11.14
C LYS A 114 47.60 18.39 -12.36
N VAL A 115 48.17 17.20 -12.49
CA VAL A 115 48.82 16.72 -13.72
C VAL A 115 47.83 15.85 -14.49
N VAL A 116 47.60 16.16 -15.76
CA VAL A 116 46.82 15.32 -16.69
C VAL A 116 47.79 14.32 -17.35
N PRO A 117 47.64 12.99 -17.18
CA PRO A 117 48.49 12.04 -17.89
C PRO A 117 47.97 11.81 -19.33
N PRO A 118 48.84 11.52 -20.31
CA PRO A 118 48.41 11.08 -21.63
C PRO A 118 47.86 9.65 -21.59
N LEU A 119 46.96 9.32 -22.52
CA LEU A 119 46.44 7.95 -22.71
C LEU A 119 47.57 6.98 -23.09
N PRO A 120 47.69 5.81 -22.44
CA PRO A 120 48.46 4.70 -22.97
C PRO A 120 47.59 3.82 -23.87
N SER A 121 48.07 3.60 -25.09
CA SER A 121 47.85 2.37 -25.83
C SER A 121 48.52 1.19 -25.09
N GLU A 122 47.90 0.02 -25.18
CA GLU A 122 48.32 -1.28 -24.63
C GLU A 122 47.91 -1.61 -23.18
N PHE A 123 47.21 -2.74 -23.06
CA PHE A 123 46.72 -3.32 -21.82
C PHE A 123 47.88 -3.82 -20.95
N GLY A 124 48.12 -3.12 -19.84
CA GLY A 124 48.83 -3.63 -18.67
C GLY A 124 48.09 -3.18 -17.42
N ALA A 125 47.33 -4.08 -16.79
CA ALA A 125 46.65 -3.81 -15.53
C ALA A 125 47.68 -3.48 -14.44
N LYS A 126 47.68 -2.25 -13.94
CA LYS A 126 48.36 -1.92 -12.67
C LYS A 126 47.51 -2.47 -11.52
N ALA A 127 48.13 -3.28 -10.67
CA ALA A 127 47.50 -3.79 -9.45
C ALA A 127 47.12 -2.62 -8.52
N GLY A 128 45.81 -2.43 -8.30
CA GLY A 128 45.29 -1.52 -7.27
C GLY A 128 43.95 -0.83 -7.55
N SER A 129 43.47 -0.74 -8.79
CA SER A 129 42.23 0.01 -9.08
C SER A 129 40.95 -0.79 -8.78
N THR A 130 39.92 -0.14 -8.19
CA THR A 130 38.56 -0.71 -8.11
C THR A 130 38.03 -0.98 -9.53
N ILE A 131 37.69 -2.23 -9.83
CA ILE A 131 37.10 -2.61 -11.11
C ILE A 131 35.58 -2.53 -10.96
N LEU A 132 34.96 -1.59 -11.68
CA LEU A 132 33.51 -1.46 -11.76
C LEU A 132 33.07 -1.80 -13.19
N ARG A 133 32.36 -2.91 -13.34
CA ARG A 133 31.76 -3.34 -14.62
C ARG A 133 30.27 -3.06 -14.62
N GLN A 134 29.75 -2.59 -15.75
CA GLN A 134 28.34 -2.25 -15.93
C GLN A 134 27.79 -2.96 -17.17
N LEU A 135 26.64 -3.61 -17.02
CA LEU A 135 25.90 -4.21 -18.12
C LEU A 135 24.49 -3.61 -18.19
N PRO A 136 24.05 -3.08 -19.34
CA PRO A 136 22.68 -2.59 -19.51
C PRO A 136 21.67 -3.75 -19.45
N VAL A 137 20.59 -3.58 -18.70
CA VAL A 137 19.52 -4.59 -18.62
C VAL A 137 18.43 -4.24 -19.64
N THR A 138 18.47 -4.90 -20.81
CA THR A 138 17.48 -4.70 -21.89
C THR A 138 16.27 -5.63 -21.75
N ASN A 139 15.21 -5.40 -22.55
CA ASN A 139 13.90 -6.09 -22.52
C ASN A 139 13.94 -7.64 -22.46
N SER A 140 15.05 -8.28 -22.81
CA SER A 140 15.17 -9.74 -22.91
C SER A 140 15.57 -10.44 -21.60
N GLY A 141 15.67 -9.71 -20.49
CA GLY A 141 15.89 -10.29 -19.15
C GLY A 141 17.17 -11.11 -19.03
N GLY A 142 18.24 -10.74 -19.75
CA GLY A 142 19.54 -11.44 -19.70
C GLY A 142 19.56 -12.86 -20.30
N VAL A 143 18.42 -13.46 -20.64
CA VAL A 143 18.35 -14.81 -21.22
C VAL A 143 19.15 -14.95 -22.53
N PRO A 144 19.16 -13.97 -23.46
CA PRO A 144 20.01 -14.04 -24.64
C PRO A 144 21.50 -14.01 -24.30
N ALA A 145 21.94 -13.30 -23.26
CA ALA A 145 23.35 -13.26 -22.85
C ALA A 145 23.82 -14.63 -22.36
N ILE A 146 22.98 -15.33 -21.58
CA ILE A 146 23.23 -16.70 -21.11
C ILE A 146 23.35 -17.71 -22.26
N VAL A 147 22.66 -17.46 -23.39
CA VAL A 147 22.64 -18.34 -24.56
C VAL A 147 23.76 -18.02 -25.56
N LEU A 148 24.20 -16.76 -25.66
CA LEU A 148 25.04 -16.28 -26.76
C LEU A 148 26.55 -16.23 -26.45
N ASP A 149 26.98 -16.13 -25.19
CA ASP A 149 28.37 -15.76 -24.93
C ASP A 149 29.35 -16.94 -24.71
N SER A 150 30.62 -16.69 -25.06
CA SER A 150 31.76 -17.58 -24.79
C SER A 150 32.38 -17.21 -23.44
N PRO A 151 32.78 -18.17 -22.59
CA PRO A 151 33.14 -17.88 -21.20
C PRO A 151 34.44 -17.08 -21.10
N ALA A 152 34.36 -15.87 -20.52
CA ALA A 152 35.50 -15.12 -20.03
C ALA A 152 35.72 -15.43 -18.53
N GLY A 153 36.53 -16.46 -18.24
CA GLY A 153 37.10 -16.71 -16.90
C GLY A 153 36.43 -17.80 -16.04
N PRO A 154 36.98 -18.10 -14.85
CA PRO A 154 36.47 -19.14 -13.97
C PRO A 154 35.20 -18.63 -13.25
N SER A 155 34.03 -19.17 -13.61
CA SER A 155 32.76 -18.81 -12.97
C SER A 155 32.56 -19.53 -11.64
N HIS A 156 31.92 -18.83 -10.70
CA HIS A 156 31.67 -19.30 -9.34
C HIS A 156 30.22 -19.77 -9.10
N LEU A 157 29.43 -19.95 -10.16
CA LEU A 157 28.15 -20.67 -10.09
C LEU A 157 28.38 -22.10 -9.59
N ARG A 158 27.52 -22.60 -8.69
CA ARG A 158 27.57 -23.98 -8.18
C ARG A 158 27.17 -25.05 -9.22
N VAL A 159 27.06 -24.66 -10.49
CA VAL A 159 26.70 -25.52 -11.62
C VAL A 159 27.98 -26.00 -12.32
N SER A 160 28.39 -27.23 -12.02
CA SER A 160 29.50 -27.92 -12.68
C SER A 160 28.99 -28.90 -13.76
N ALA A 161 29.64 -28.89 -14.92
CA ALA A 161 29.40 -29.83 -16.01
C ALA A 161 30.69 -30.07 -16.81
N PRO A 162 30.89 -31.29 -17.36
CA PRO A 162 32.08 -31.65 -18.13
C PRO A 162 32.16 -30.98 -19.51
N SER A 163 31.04 -30.52 -20.07
CA SER A 163 30.99 -29.80 -21.36
C SER A 163 30.28 -28.44 -21.26
N LEU A 164 30.61 -27.51 -22.16
CA LEU A 164 29.99 -26.19 -22.24
C LEU A 164 28.48 -26.29 -22.55
N GLU A 165 28.10 -27.24 -23.42
CA GLU A 165 26.72 -27.54 -23.81
C GLU A 165 25.90 -28.00 -22.59
N GLU A 166 26.42 -28.96 -21.82
CA GLU A 166 25.76 -29.44 -20.60
C GLU A 166 25.67 -28.36 -19.52
N ARG A 167 26.67 -27.47 -19.43
CA ARG A 167 26.63 -26.34 -18.50
C ARG A 167 25.52 -25.36 -18.86
N ARG A 168 25.35 -25.05 -20.15
CA ARG A 168 24.24 -24.21 -20.66
C ARG A 168 22.88 -24.86 -20.41
N GLN A 169 22.74 -26.15 -20.69
CA GLN A 169 21.50 -26.88 -20.45
C GLN A 169 21.11 -26.91 -18.97
N LYS A 170 22.04 -27.23 -18.06
CA LYS A 170 21.77 -27.22 -16.61
C LYS A 170 21.37 -25.84 -16.09
N LYS A 171 21.93 -24.75 -16.63
CA LYS A 171 21.53 -23.39 -16.26
C LYS A 171 20.09 -23.07 -16.68
N LEU A 172 19.68 -23.47 -17.89
CA LEU A 172 18.32 -23.28 -18.38
C LEU A 172 17.32 -24.11 -17.56
N GLU A 173 17.65 -25.37 -17.25
CA GLU A 173 16.85 -26.23 -16.38
C GLU A 173 16.65 -25.60 -14.99
N LEU A 174 17.72 -25.08 -14.40
CA LEU A 174 17.69 -24.39 -13.11
C LEU A 174 16.83 -23.11 -13.13
N LEU A 175 16.97 -22.27 -14.16
CA LEU A 175 16.14 -21.08 -14.32
C LEU A 175 14.66 -21.43 -14.48
N LEU A 176 14.34 -22.51 -15.21
CA LEU A 176 12.97 -22.99 -15.37
C LEU A 176 12.39 -23.52 -14.06
N GLU A 177 13.18 -24.26 -13.27
CA GLU A 177 12.78 -24.76 -11.96
C GLU A 177 12.49 -23.60 -10.99
N VAL A 178 13.41 -22.63 -10.92
CA VAL A 178 13.24 -21.40 -10.15
C VAL A 178 11.96 -20.67 -10.59
N SER A 179 11.76 -20.46 -11.90
CA SER A 179 10.59 -19.75 -12.42
C SER A 179 9.28 -20.41 -11.99
N LYS A 180 9.20 -21.75 -12.07
CA LYS A 180 8.03 -22.52 -11.62
C LYS A 180 7.79 -22.37 -10.12
N GLU A 181 8.84 -22.44 -9.31
CA GLU A 181 8.70 -22.37 -7.85
C GLU A 181 8.37 -20.96 -7.36
N LEU A 182 8.97 -19.93 -7.96
CA LEU A 182 8.63 -18.53 -7.67
C LEU A 182 7.17 -18.22 -8.07
N SER A 183 6.71 -18.73 -9.21
CA SER A 183 5.33 -18.50 -9.70
C SER A 183 4.25 -19.14 -8.81
N ARG A 184 4.59 -20.13 -7.97
CA ARG A 184 3.65 -20.76 -7.02
C ARG A 184 3.44 -19.93 -5.75
N GLN A 185 4.34 -19.01 -5.43
CA GLN A 185 4.25 -18.21 -4.21
C GLN A 185 3.22 -17.10 -4.39
N GLN A 186 2.20 -17.10 -3.52
CA GLN A 186 1.13 -16.11 -3.57
C GLN A 186 1.36 -14.90 -2.66
N GLU A 187 2.18 -15.07 -1.62
CA GLU A 187 2.51 -14.05 -0.62
C GLU A 187 3.87 -13.42 -0.92
N LEU A 188 3.96 -12.10 -0.87
CA LEU A 188 5.17 -11.37 -1.23
C LEU A 188 6.35 -11.75 -0.32
N ASP A 189 6.14 -11.83 0.99
CA ASP A 189 7.22 -12.13 1.94
C ASP A 189 7.81 -13.54 1.71
N ARG A 190 6.95 -14.55 1.49
CA ARG A 190 7.40 -15.90 1.15
C ARG A 190 8.13 -15.97 -0.17
N LEU A 191 7.66 -15.20 -1.16
CA LEU A 191 8.33 -15.10 -2.45
C LEU A 191 9.74 -14.50 -2.28
N LEU A 192 9.88 -13.41 -1.55
CA LEU A 192 11.18 -12.76 -1.28
C LEU A 192 12.14 -13.70 -0.55
N ASP A 193 11.65 -14.45 0.44
CA ASP A 193 12.42 -15.49 1.11
C ASP A 193 12.92 -16.55 0.13
N LYS A 194 12.07 -17.04 -0.78
CA LYS A 194 12.46 -18.02 -1.80
C LYS A 194 13.48 -17.48 -2.78
N VAL A 195 13.35 -16.23 -3.22
CA VAL A 195 14.35 -15.57 -4.08
C VAL A 195 15.71 -15.56 -3.38
N VAL A 196 15.76 -15.23 -2.10
CA VAL A 196 16.99 -15.25 -1.31
C VAL A 196 17.55 -16.66 -1.15
N ASP A 197 16.71 -17.64 -0.81
CA ASP A 197 17.14 -19.04 -0.63
C ASP A 197 17.74 -19.61 -1.92
N PHE A 198 17.09 -19.39 -3.07
CA PHE A 198 17.63 -19.80 -4.37
C PHE A 198 18.94 -19.08 -4.69
N THR A 199 19.05 -17.79 -4.38
CA THR A 199 20.32 -17.05 -4.58
C THR A 199 21.46 -17.71 -3.79
N PHE A 200 21.22 -18.13 -2.54
CA PHE A 200 22.22 -18.84 -1.74
C PHE A 200 22.52 -20.27 -2.21
N GLN A 201 21.53 -20.96 -2.78
CA GLN A 201 21.70 -22.31 -3.30
C GLN A 201 22.55 -22.32 -4.56
N ILE A 202 22.33 -21.34 -5.44
CA ILE A 202 22.89 -21.29 -6.79
C ILE A 202 24.23 -20.55 -6.81
N MET A 203 24.35 -19.47 -6.04
CA MET A 203 25.52 -18.60 -6.03
C MET A 203 26.33 -18.74 -4.74
N ASN A 204 27.65 -18.59 -4.85
CA ASN A 204 28.52 -18.57 -3.68
C ASN A 204 28.63 -17.15 -3.09
N VAL A 205 27.56 -16.72 -2.42
CA VAL A 205 27.44 -15.38 -1.82
C VAL A 205 27.36 -15.46 -0.29
N ASP A 206 27.95 -14.49 0.41
CA ASP A 206 27.88 -14.36 1.87
C ASP A 206 26.57 -13.72 2.31
N ARG A 207 26.03 -12.80 1.50
CA ARG A 207 24.81 -12.06 1.83
C ARG A 207 23.99 -11.71 0.59
N VAL A 208 22.69 -11.67 0.79
CA VAL A 208 21.68 -11.30 -0.21
C VAL A 208 20.72 -10.28 0.41
N SER A 209 20.44 -9.21 -0.32
CA SER A 209 19.50 -8.17 0.07
C SER A 209 18.58 -7.81 -1.10
N ILE A 210 17.28 -7.68 -0.82
CA ILE A 210 16.29 -7.18 -1.77
C ILE A 210 15.70 -5.89 -1.21
N LEU A 211 15.83 -4.82 -1.98
CA LEU A 211 15.22 -3.53 -1.69
C LEU A 211 14.17 -3.27 -2.76
N LEU A 212 12.95 -2.92 -2.35
CA LEU A 212 11.87 -2.55 -3.27
C LEU A 212 11.68 -1.04 -3.27
N LEU A 213 11.35 -0.50 -4.45
CA LEU A 213 11.04 0.91 -4.62
C LEU A 213 9.63 1.19 -4.12
N GLU A 214 9.49 2.16 -3.22
CA GLU A 214 8.18 2.63 -2.77
C GLU A 214 7.64 3.68 -3.75
N GLU A 215 6.47 3.45 -4.35
CA GLU A 215 5.92 4.31 -5.40
C GLU A 215 5.65 5.75 -4.92
N ALA A 216 5.24 5.92 -3.65
CA ALA A 216 4.85 7.22 -3.11
C ALA A 216 6.05 8.16 -2.86
N THR A 217 7.20 7.59 -2.44
CA THR A 217 8.37 8.33 -2.01
C THR A 217 9.53 8.25 -3.01
N GLY A 218 9.51 7.24 -3.89
CA GLY A 218 10.63 6.91 -4.77
C GLY A 218 11.84 6.34 -4.00
N GLU A 219 11.67 5.97 -2.73
CA GLU A 219 12.77 5.48 -1.90
C GLU A 219 12.93 3.96 -2.01
N LEU A 220 14.18 3.48 -1.97
CA LEU A 220 14.49 2.05 -1.88
C LEU A 220 14.38 1.58 -0.43
N VAL A 221 13.39 0.74 -0.16
CA VAL A 221 13.12 0.19 1.16
C VAL A 221 13.62 -1.26 1.22
N PRO A 222 14.50 -1.61 2.18
CA PRO A 222 14.91 -3.00 2.38
C PRO A 222 13.73 -3.84 2.85
N LYS A 223 13.37 -4.85 2.05
CA LYS A 223 12.32 -5.82 2.40
C LYS A 223 12.91 -7.07 3.03
N ILE A 224 14.04 -7.53 2.53
CA ILE A 224 14.76 -8.68 3.11
C ILE A 224 16.26 -8.50 2.97
N SER A 225 16.99 -8.93 4.00
CA SER A 225 18.45 -9.03 3.98
C SER A 225 18.89 -10.20 4.85
N LYS A 226 19.47 -11.22 4.25
CA LYS A 226 19.94 -12.43 4.94
C LYS A 226 21.43 -12.63 4.67
N GLY A 227 22.15 -13.07 5.68
CA GLY A 227 23.53 -13.52 5.58
C GLY A 227 23.61 -15.04 5.75
N ARG A 228 24.61 -15.67 5.13
CA ARG A 228 24.87 -17.11 5.23
C ARG A 228 25.46 -17.50 6.60
N THR A 229 26.19 -16.58 7.23
CA THR A 229 26.80 -16.75 8.56
C THR A 229 26.28 -15.69 9.53
N ALA A 230 26.39 -15.93 10.84
CA ALA A 230 26.01 -14.97 11.88
C ALA A 230 26.72 -13.60 11.70
N GLN A 231 27.98 -13.60 11.25
CA GLN A 231 28.75 -12.39 10.98
C GLN A 231 28.20 -11.61 9.77
N SER A 232 27.85 -12.31 8.69
CA SER A 232 27.22 -11.68 7.51
C SER A 232 25.78 -11.21 7.77
N ALA A 233 25.06 -11.85 8.69
CA ALA A 233 23.69 -11.48 9.07
C ALA A 233 23.62 -10.19 9.90
N ALA A 234 24.71 -9.81 10.58
CA ALA A 234 24.78 -8.60 11.39
C ALA A 234 24.81 -7.31 10.55
N SER A 235 25.33 -7.38 9.32
CA SER A 235 25.34 -6.24 8.39
C SER A 235 24.14 -6.30 7.45
N LYS A 236 23.24 -5.32 7.55
CA LYS A 236 22.10 -5.13 6.62
C LYS A 236 22.35 -4.02 5.59
N HIS A 237 23.57 -3.47 5.57
CA HIS A 237 23.88 -2.28 4.79
C HIS A 237 24.16 -2.60 3.31
N VAL A 238 23.39 -1.99 2.42
CA VAL A 238 23.65 -1.95 0.97
C VAL A 238 24.22 -0.57 0.60
N PRO A 239 25.37 -0.49 -0.12
CA PRO A 239 25.96 0.79 -0.50
C PRO A 239 25.01 1.64 -1.37
N GLN A 240 24.66 2.83 -0.89
CA GLN A 240 23.70 3.73 -1.55
C GLN A 240 24.15 4.17 -2.95
N SER A 241 25.46 4.34 -3.16
CA SER A 241 26.02 4.67 -4.47
C SER A 241 25.77 3.60 -5.52
N ILE A 242 25.81 2.32 -5.13
CA ILE A 242 25.53 1.19 -6.03
C ILE A 242 24.02 1.10 -6.26
N ALA A 243 23.24 1.08 -5.18
CA ALA A 243 21.78 0.95 -5.24
C ALA A 243 21.12 2.04 -6.09
N ARG A 244 21.47 3.31 -5.85
CA ARG A 244 20.94 4.45 -6.59
C ARG A 244 21.30 4.37 -8.07
N ARG A 245 22.57 4.05 -8.37
CA ARG A 245 23.06 3.98 -9.75
C ARG A 245 22.36 2.88 -10.55
N VAL A 246 22.15 1.72 -9.95
CA VAL A 246 21.42 0.60 -10.58
C VAL A 246 20.00 0.99 -10.95
N VAL A 247 19.30 1.72 -10.08
CA VAL A 247 17.93 2.18 -10.33
C VAL A 247 17.87 3.31 -11.36
N GLU A 248 18.71 4.35 -11.20
CA GLU A 248 18.71 5.53 -12.07
C GLU A 248 19.20 5.22 -13.49
N GLU A 249 20.28 4.44 -13.62
CA GLU A 249 20.89 4.11 -14.92
C GLU A 249 20.31 2.82 -15.52
N ARG A 250 19.52 2.03 -14.78
CA ARG A 250 18.98 0.71 -15.21
C ARG A 250 20.06 -0.26 -15.68
N VAL A 251 21.17 -0.26 -14.97
CA VAL A 251 22.34 -1.12 -15.25
C VAL A 251 22.56 -2.09 -14.11
N ALA A 252 23.04 -3.29 -14.43
CA ALA A 252 23.60 -4.18 -13.43
C ALA A 252 25.08 -3.82 -13.19
N ILE A 253 25.51 -3.89 -11.93
CA ILE A 253 26.86 -3.50 -11.51
C ILE A 253 27.56 -4.72 -10.89
N LEU A 254 28.78 -4.98 -11.34
CA LEU A 254 29.75 -5.86 -10.68
C LEU A 254 30.90 -4.99 -10.17
N SER A 255 31.19 -5.11 -8.88
CA SER A 255 32.23 -4.35 -8.19
C SER A 255 33.21 -5.29 -7.49
N ASP A 256 34.50 -5.14 -7.81
CA ASP A 256 35.61 -5.80 -7.10
C ASP A 256 36.43 -4.76 -6.34
N ASN A 257 36.52 -4.91 -5.00
CA ASN A 257 37.28 -4.03 -4.13
C ASN A 257 38.66 -4.64 -3.84
N THR A 258 39.67 -4.30 -4.65
CA THR A 258 41.09 -4.50 -4.27
C THR A 258 41.48 -3.45 -3.20
N PRO A 259 42.23 -3.78 -2.12
CA PRO A 259 42.47 -2.86 -0.99
C PRO A 259 43.34 -1.61 -1.25
N ALA A 260 43.49 -1.14 -2.49
CA ALA A 260 44.53 -0.18 -2.85
C ALA A 260 44.08 0.91 -3.85
N ASP A 261 42.92 1.55 -3.63
CA ASP A 261 42.54 2.71 -4.43
C ASP A 261 42.37 3.99 -3.58
N GLU A 262 43.31 4.93 -3.72
CA GLU A 262 43.29 6.24 -3.07
C GLU A 262 42.11 7.13 -3.52
N ARG A 263 41.36 6.72 -4.56
CA ARG A 263 40.23 7.47 -5.13
C ARG A 263 38.96 7.43 -4.28
N PHE A 264 38.89 6.59 -3.25
CA PHE A 264 37.74 6.50 -2.32
C PHE A 264 38.01 7.05 -0.91
N LYS A 265 39.16 7.73 -0.69
CA LYS A 265 39.41 8.44 0.57
C LYS A 265 38.46 9.64 0.71
N GLY A 266 37.32 9.43 1.36
CA GLY A 266 36.43 10.53 1.76
C GLY A 266 34.97 10.20 2.08
N LYS A 267 34.51 8.94 1.96
CA LYS A 267 33.14 8.58 2.36
C LYS A 267 33.11 7.21 3.05
N SER A 268 32.74 7.22 4.33
CA SER A 268 32.41 6.06 5.19
C SER A 268 33.56 5.09 5.51
N ILE A 269 33.98 5.11 6.78
CA ILE A 269 34.95 4.16 7.39
C ILE A 269 34.41 2.71 7.40
N LEU A 270 33.14 2.47 7.02
CA LEU A 270 32.54 1.14 6.92
C LEU A 270 32.68 0.45 5.53
N ILE A 271 33.35 1.07 4.55
CA ILE A 271 33.62 0.45 3.24
C ILE A 271 34.66 -0.70 3.33
N GLN A 272 35.31 -0.88 4.49
CA GLN A 272 36.37 -1.88 4.66
C GLN A 272 35.92 -3.36 4.72
N SER A 273 34.62 -3.68 4.56
CA SER A 273 34.13 -5.07 4.75
C SER A 273 33.54 -5.76 3.51
N VAL A 274 33.31 -5.07 2.39
CA VAL A 274 32.81 -5.70 1.15
C VAL A 274 33.96 -5.87 0.17
N ARG A 275 34.31 -7.11 -0.17
CA ARG A 275 35.44 -7.41 -1.08
C ARG A 275 35.02 -7.59 -2.53
N SER A 276 33.81 -8.10 -2.76
CA SER A 276 33.19 -8.17 -4.09
C SER A 276 31.67 -8.12 -3.96
N ALA A 277 30.98 -7.46 -4.90
CA ALA A 277 29.53 -7.29 -4.87
C ALA A 277 28.93 -7.26 -6.28
N MET A 278 27.70 -7.76 -6.41
CA MET A 278 26.87 -7.60 -7.60
C MET A 278 25.52 -7.01 -7.23
N CYS A 279 24.97 -6.19 -8.13
CA CYS A 279 23.66 -5.60 -7.96
C CYS A 279 22.95 -5.54 -9.31
N THR A 280 21.73 -6.07 -9.37
CA THR A 280 20.89 -6.02 -10.56
C THR A 280 19.57 -5.30 -10.26
N PRO A 281 19.03 -4.51 -11.20
CA PRO A 281 17.69 -3.97 -11.04
C PRO A 281 16.65 -5.11 -11.17
N LEU A 282 15.59 -5.04 -10.38
CA LEU A 282 14.41 -5.88 -10.53
C LEU A 282 13.48 -5.21 -11.53
N MET A 283 13.61 -5.59 -12.81
CA MET A 283 12.87 -5.01 -13.93
C MET A 283 11.52 -5.70 -14.08
N GLY A 284 10.45 -5.00 -13.73
CA GLY A 284 9.08 -5.41 -14.00
C GLY A 284 8.68 -5.21 -15.46
N THR A 285 7.39 -5.42 -15.73
CA THR A 285 6.79 -5.18 -17.05
C THR A 285 6.95 -3.71 -17.45
N ALA A 286 7.07 -3.44 -18.76
CA ALA A 286 7.19 -2.08 -19.32
C ALA A 286 8.38 -1.26 -18.78
N GLN A 287 9.52 -1.92 -18.50
CA GLN A 287 10.78 -1.27 -18.06
C GLN A 287 10.67 -0.52 -16.73
N LYS A 288 9.70 -0.88 -15.89
CA LYS A 288 9.56 -0.33 -14.54
C LYS A 288 10.56 -0.99 -13.60
N VAL A 289 11.34 -0.19 -12.88
CA VAL A 289 12.22 -0.68 -11.82
C VAL A 289 11.39 -0.88 -10.56
N LEU A 290 11.22 -2.14 -10.13
CA LEU A 290 10.51 -2.49 -8.89
C LEU A 290 11.41 -2.40 -7.66
N GLY A 291 12.72 -2.43 -7.86
CA GLY A 291 13.70 -2.53 -6.79
C GLY A 291 15.06 -3.01 -7.29
N ILE A 292 15.86 -3.56 -6.38
CA ILE A 292 17.17 -4.14 -6.67
C ILE A 292 17.35 -5.47 -5.93
N LEU A 293 18.12 -6.36 -6.54
CA LEU A 293 18.69 -7.55 -5.92
C LEU A 293 20.20 -7.34 -5.78
N TYR A 294 20.66 -7.29 -4.54
CA TYR A 294 22.04 -7.05 -4.17
C TYR A 294 22.65 -8.28 -3.50
N VAL A 295 23.87 -8.64 -3.90
CA VAL A 295 24.62 -9.75 -3.32
C VAL A 295 26.07 -9.34 -3.09
N ASP A 296 26.70 -9.83 -2.02
CA ASP A 296 28.12 -9.62 -1.80
C ASP A 296 28.83 -10.74 -1.05
N ASN A 297 30.17 -10.69 -1.15
CA ASN A 297 31.11 -11.46 -0.36
C ASN A 297 31.95 -10.52 0.51
N LEU A 298 31.97 -10.82 1.80
CA LEU A 298 32.68 -10.03 2.81
C LEU A 298 34.13 -10.52 2.97
N THR A 299 34.42 -11.76 2.57
CA THR A 299 35.70 -12.43 2.85
C THR A 299 36.60 -12.61 1.62
N ALA A 300 36.03 -12.77 0.43
CA ALA A 300 36.76 -13.03 -0.82
C ALA A 300 36.66 -11.88 -1.83
N ALA A 301 37.80 -11.44 -2.37
CA ALA A 301 37.88 -10.50 -3.49
C ALA A 301 37.92 -11.28 -4.82
N HIS A 302 37.44 -10.69 -5.91
CA HIS A 302 37.34 -11.33 -7.23
C HIS A 302 36.50 -12.62 -7.21
N SER A 303 35.41 -12.61 -6.43
CA SER A 303 34.55 -13.80 -6.29
C SER A 303 33.55 -13.99 -7.42
N PHE A 304 33.41 -13.01 -8.31
CA PHE A 304 32.33 -12.97 -9.31
C PHE A 304 32.91 -12.67 -10.69
N ALA A 305 32.53 -13.49 -11.67
CA ALA A 305 32.80 -13.30 -13.08
C ALA A 305 31.64 -12.60 -13.80
N ASP A 306 31.85 -12.19 -15.05
CA ASP A 306 30.80 -11.58 -15.88
C ASP A 306 29.63 -12.57 -16.09
N GLU A 307 29.95 -13.86 -16.23
CA GLU A 307 28.97 -14.97 -16.31
C GLU A 307 28.06 -15.05 -15.07
N ASP A 308 28.56 -14.65 -13.89
CA ASP A 308 27.77 -14.65 -12.65
C ASP A 308 26.83 -13.44 -12.60
N LEU A 309 27.25 -12.29 -13.14
CA LEU A 309 26.42 -11.09 -13.27
C LEU A 309 25.29 -11.31 -14.28
N GLU A 310 25.59 -11.94 -15.43
CA GLU A 310 24.57 -12.31 -16.43
C GLU A 310 23.50 -13.24 -15.86
N PHE A 311 23.93 -14.25 -15.10
CA PHE A 311 23.01 -15.13 -14.40
C PHE A 311 22.14 -14.37 -13.40
N LEU A 312 22.75 -13.47 -12.61
CA LEU A 312 22.04 -12.65 -11.63
C LEU A 312 20.99 -11.74 -12.31
N ILE A 313 21.30 -11.17 -13.49
CA ILE A 313 20.34 -10.37 -14.27
C ILE A 313 19.12 -11.22 -14.68
N ALA A 314 19.35 -12.44 -15.19
CA ALA A 314 18.25 -13.31 -15.59
C ALA A 314 17.40 -13.78 -14.42
N PHE A 315 18.07 -14.20 -13.33
CA PHE A 315 17.39 -14.57 -12.10
C PHE A 315 16.59 -13.39 -11.51
N GLY A 316 17.19 -12.18 -11.49
CA GLY A 316 16.54 -10.96 -11.05
C GLY A 316 15.33 -10.59 -11.90
N SER A 317 15.38 -10.85 -13.21
CA SER A 317 14.24 -10.64 -14.12
C SER A 317 13.08 -11.60 -13.82
N LEU A 318 13.37 -12.88 -13.56
CA LEU A 318 12.35 -13.85 -13.15
C LEU A 318 11.74 -13.48 -11.79
N ALA A 319 12.57 -13.08 -10.83
CA ALA A 319 12.12 -12.61 -9.53
C ALA A 319 11.25 -11.35 -9.66
N ALA A 320 11.63 -10.39 -10.51
CA ALA A 320 10.88 -9.16 -10.72
C ALA A 320 9.47 -9.43 -11.25
N VAL A 321 9.31 -10.32 -12.24
CA VAL A 321 7.99 -10.71 -12.75
C VAL A 321 7.12 -11.35 -11.66
N ALA A 322 7.70 -12.27 -10.88
CA ALA A 322 6.98 -12.90 -9.77
C ALA A 322 6.57 -11.89 -8.69
N ILE A 323 7.47 -10.96 -8.34
CA ILE A 323 7.22 -9.89 -7.36
C ILE A 323 6.09 -8.98 -7.84
N GLU A 324 6.12 -8.55 -9.11
CA GLU A 324 5.08 -7.72 -9.69
C GLU A 324 3.70 -8.41 -9.67
N ASN A 325 3.67 -9.69 -10.03
CA ASN A 325 2.43 -10.48 -10.03
C ASN A 325 1.87 -10.67 -8.62
N SER A 326 2.74 -10.91 -7.63
CA SER A 326 2.33 -11.03 -6.23
C SER A 326 1.76 -9.70 -5.71
N GLN A 327 2.43 -8.58 -5.98
CA GLN A 327 1.94 -7.24 -5.60
C GLN A 327 0.58 -6.91 -6.25
N ARG A 328 0.39 -7.25 -7.54
CA ARG A 328 -0.90 -7.07 -8.22
C ARG A 328 -1.99 -7.94 -7.60
N SER A 329 -1.68 -9.20 -7.28
CA SER A 329 -2.64 -10.13 -6.66
C SER A 329 -3.08 -9.66 -5.27
N GLU A 330 -2.16 -9.14 -4.45
CA GLU A 330 -2.51 -8.56 -3.15
C GLU A 330 -3.43 -7.34 -3.29
N ARG A 331 -3.15 -6.45 -4.25
CA ARG A 331 -3.99 -5.29 -4.53
C ARG A 331 -5.41 -5.69 -4.92
N LEU A 332 -5.55 -6.64 -5.85
CA LEU A 332 -6.85 -7.17 -6.27
C LEU A 332 -7.62 -7.80 -5.11
N ARG A 333 -6.95 -8.55 -4.23
CA ARG A 333 -7.59 -9.11 -3.03
C ARG A 333 -8.05 -8.03 -2.06
N HIS A 334 -7.23 -7.00 -1.85
CA HIS A 334 -7.59 -5.89 -0.99
C HIS A 334 -8.82 -5.14 -1.53
N GLU A 335 -8.82 -4.84 -2.83
CA GLU A 335 -9.97 -4.23 -3.51
C GLU A 335 -11.23 -5.09 -3.41
N ALA A 336 -11.11 -6.41 -3.63
CA ALA A 336 -12.23 -7.35 -3.48
C ALA A 336 -12.76 -7.42 -2.04
N LEU A 337 -11.88 -7.37 -1.04
CA LEU A 337 -12.26 -7.35 0.37
C LEU A 337 -12.97 -6.03 0.73
N VAL A 338 -12.48 -4.90 0.22
CA VAL A 338 -13.11 -3.60 0.38
C VAL A 338 -14.51 -3.63 -0.24
N LEU A 339 -14.66 -4.11 -1.47
CA LEU A 339 -15.95 -4.27 -2.14
C LEU A 339 -16.89 -5.21 -1.38
N SER A 340 -16.40 -6.35 -0.89
CA SER A 340 -17.20 -7.30 -0.09
C SER A 340 -17.69 -6.67 1.22
N ASN A 341 -16.87 -5.85 1.87
CA ASN A 341 -17.29 -5.09 3.04
C ASN A 341 -18.32 -4.00 2.67
N PHE A 342 -18.20 -3.37 1.51
CA PHE A 342 -19.21 -2.43 1.01
C PHE A 342 -20.55 -3.11 0.67
N GLN A 343 -20.53 -4.32 0.10
CA GLN A 343 -21.73 -5.12 -0.22
C GLN A 343 -22.55 -5.52 1.02
N ARG A 344 -21.95 -5.52 2.22
CA ARG A 344 -22.70 -5.73 3.47
C ARG A 344 -23.56 -4.52 3.85
N TYR A 345 -23.30 -3.36 3.28
CA TYR A 345 -23.99 -2.10 3.58
C TYR A 345 -24.78 -1.55 2.38
N PHE A 346 -24.60 -2.13 1.19
CA PHE A 346 -25.29 -1.74 -0.05
C PHE A 346 -25.71 -2.98 -0.82
N ALA A 347 -26.94 -3.00 -1.36
CA ALA A 347 -27.42 -4.09 -2.20
C ALA A 347 -26.41 -4.42 -3.33
N PRO A 348 -26.26 -5.69 -3.77
CA PRO A 348 -25.27 -6.09 -4.77
C PRO A 348 -25.28 -5.22 -6.03
N ASN A 349 -26.47 -4.80 -6.45
CA ASN A 349 -26.71 -3.95 -7.63
C ASN A 349 -26.19 -2.51 -7.45
N VAL A 350 -26.25 -1.98 -6.22
CA VAL A 350 -25.72 -0.64 -5.87
C VAL A 350 -24.19 -0.71 -5.80
N ALA A 351 -23.64 -1.76 -5.19
CA ALA A 351 -22.19 -1.96 -5.10
C ALA A 351 -21.54 -2.10 -6.48
N ALA A 352 -22.17 -2.85 -7.40
CA ALA A 352 -21.71 -2.99 -8.78
C ALA A 352 -21.67 -1.65 -9.52
N GLN A 353 -22.72 -0.84 -9.37
CA GLN A 353 -22.78 0.49 -10.00
C GLN A 353 -21.74 1.47 -9.43
N ILE A 354 -21.46 1.40 -8.12
CA ILE A 354 -20.38 2.20 -7.50
C ILE A 354 -19.02 1.75 -8.03
N ALA A 355 -18.81 0.44 -8.20
CA ALA A 355 -17.55 -0.11 -8.71
C ALA A 355 -17.28 0.29 -10.18
N GLU A 356 -18.32 0.47 -10.99
CA GLU A 356 -18.22 0.92 -12.38
C GLU A 356 -18.00 2.43 -12.52
N GLN A 357 -18.26 3.23 -11.49
CA GLN A 357 -18.07 4.68 -11.55
C GLN A 357 -16.59 5.06 -11.35
N THR A 358 -15.90 5.41 -12.44
CA THR A 358 -14.58 6.07 -12.42
C THR A 358 -14.72 7.55 -12.04
N GLY A 359 -14.98 7.85 -10.76
CA GLY A 359 -15.07 9.24 -10.29
C GLY A 359 -15.52 9.37 -8.84
N ALA A 360 -15.43 10.58 -8.29
CA ALA A 360 -16.00 10.87 -6.98
C ALA A 360 -17.53 10.79 -7.06
N VAL A 361 -18.15 10.06 -6.12
CA VAL A 361 -19.61 10.03 -5.96
C VAL A 361 -20.10 11.43 -5.66
N GLN A 362 -20.81 12.06 -6.61
CA GLN A 362 -21.29 13.43 -6.46
C GLN A 362 -22.63 13.47 -5.70
N LEU A 363 -22.82 14.55 -4.95
CA LEU A 363 -24.12 14.93 -4.38
C LEU A 363 -25.13 15.17 -5.51
N GLY A 364 -26.34 14.66 -5.34
CA GLY A 364 -27.40 14.80 -6.34
C GLY A 364 -28.12 13.49 -6.62
N GLY A 365 -29.13 13.60 -7.47
CA GLY A 365 -30.05 12.51 -7.77
C GLY A 365 -30.97 12.90 -8.90
N GLN A 366 -31.77 11.94 -9.33
CA GLN A 366 -32.73 12.15 -10.42
C GLN A 366 -34.13 11.74 -9.97
N LYS A 367 -35.11 12.52 -10.42
CA LYS A 367 -36.52 12.18 -10.28
C LYS A 367 -36.81 10.97 -11.15
N ARG A 368 -37.45 9.96 -10.57
CA ARG A 368 -37.81 8.74 -11.27
C ARG A 368 -39.03 8.08 -10.63
N PRO A 369 -39.84 7.36 -11.42
CA PRO A 369 -40.89 6.49 -10.89
C PRO A 369 -40.24 5.28 -10.21
N VAL A 370 -40.69 4.98 -8.99
CA VAL A 370 -40.16 3.88 -8.16
C VAL A 370 -41.33 3.23 -7.42
N VAL A 371 -41.25 1.92 -7.24
CA VAL A 371 -42.07 1.19 -6.27
C VAL A 371 -41.43 1.32 -4.90
N ILE A 372 -42.17 1.87 -3.95
CA ILE A 372 -41.76 2.03 -2.57
C ILE A 372 -42.45 0.97 -1.74
N PHE A 373 -41.65 0.16 -1.05
CA PHE A 373 -42.09 -0.94 -0.21
C PHE A 373 -41.67 -0.69 1.24
N PHE A 374 -42.65 -0.67 2.13
CA PHE A 374 -42.40 -0.67 3.57
C PHE A 374 -42.94 -1.97 4.18
N SER A 375 -42.17 -2.55 5.10
CA SER A 375 -42.69 -3.53 6.05
C SER A 375 -42.31 -3.13 7.48
N ASP A 376 -43.11 -3.52 8.45
CA ASP A 376 -42.88 -3.23 9.88
C ASP A 376 -43.57 -4.29 10.75
N ILE A 377 -42.90 -4.73 11.81
CA ILE A 377 -43.33 -5.82 12.69
C ILE A 377 -44.41 -5.30 13.65
N ARG A 378 -45.62 -5.87 13.53
CA ARG A 378 -46.75 -5.53 14.39
C ARG A 378 -46.50 -5.93 15.83
N GLY A 379 -46.57 -4.96 16.74
CA GLY A 379 -46.43 -5.15 18.18
C GLY A 379 -44.99 -5.30 18.66
N PHE A 380 -44.00 -4.98 17.81
CA PHE A 380 -42.58 -5.14 18.14
C PHE A 380 -42.15 -4.32 19.37
N THR A 381 -42.56 -3.05 19.46
CA THR A 381 -42.16 -2.18 20.58
C THR A 381 -42.52 -2.80 21.93
N ALA A 382 -43.77 -3.24 22.09
CA ALA A 382 -44.24 -3.88 23.33
C ALA A 382 -43.49 -5.20 23.60
N MET A 383 -43.19 -5.98 22.56
CA MET A 383 -42.41 -7.21 22.69
C MET A 383 -40.97 -6.91 23.15
N SER A 384 -40.33 -5.88 22.59
CA SER A 384 -38.94 -5.50 22.90
C SER A 384 -38.74 -5.03 24.34
N GLU A 385 -39.78 -4.55 25.02
CA GLU A 385 -39.72 -4.17 26.44
C GLU A 385 -39.62 -5.40 27.38
N THR A 386 -40.00 -6.58 26.89
CA THR A 386 -40.09 -7.81 27.72
C THR A 386 -38.98 -8.82 27.43
N MET A 387 -38.30 -8.69 26.29
CA MET A 387 -37.24 -9.59 25.85
C MET A 387 -35.85 -9.08 26.24
N SER A 388 -34.88 -9.99 26.36
CA SER A 388 -33.48 -9.58 26.53
C SER A 388 -32.93 -8.96 25.23
N PRO A 389 -31.95 -8.04 25.30
CA PRO A 389 -31.34 -7.45 24.11
C PRO A 389 -30.75 -8.49 23.15
N ASP A 390 -30.16 -9.58 23.68
CA ASP A 390 -29.55 -10.64 22.88
C ASP A 390 -30.61 -11.49 22.15
N ASP A 391 -31.73 -11.78 22.81
CA ASP A 391 -32.84 -12.52 22.20
C ASP A 391 -33.52 -11.70 21.09
N ILE A 392 -33.69 -10.39 21.31
CA ILE A 392 -34.24 -9.47 20.30
C ILE A 392 -33.30 -9.40 19.10
N ALA A 393 -31.99 -9.23 19.34
CA ALA A 393 -31.00 -9.16 18.28
C ALA A 393 -30.99 -10.46 17.44
N THR A 394 -31.09 -11.62 18.08
CA THR A 394 -31.16 -12.92 17.41
C THR A 394 -32.43 -13.07 16.58
N LEU A 395 -33.58 -12.70 17.15
CA LEU A 395 -34.87 -12.73 16.45
C LEU A 395 -34.90 -11.80 15.24
N LEU A 396 -34.44 -10.56 15.39
CA LEU A 396 -34.34 -9.59 14.28
C LEU A 396 -33.35 -10.06 13.22
N THR A 397 -32.22 -10.65 13.62
CA THR A 397 -31.23 -11.16 12.67
C THR A 397 -31.83 -12.27 11.82
N GLU A 398 -32.50 -13.26 12.43
CA GLU A 398 -33.17 -14.33 11.67
C GLU A 398 -34.28 -13.81 10.77
N TYR A 399 -35.11 -12.88 11.28
CA TYR A 399 -36.18 -12.25 10.49
C TYR A 399 -35.61 -11.47 9.29
N PHE A 400 -34.69 -10.53 9.53
CA PHE A 400 -34.16 -9.68 8.46
C PHE A 400 -33.35 -10.48 7.45
N THR A 401 -32.64 -11.53 7.87
CA THR A 401 -31.90 -12.41 6.93
C THR A 401 -32.85 -12.99 5.88
N GLU A 402 -33.96 -13.59 6.30
CA GLU A 402 -34.92 -14.22 5.38
C GLU A 402 -35.65 -13.17 4.52
N MET A 403 -36.11 -12.07 5.13
CA MET A 403 -36.88 -11.06 4.42
C MET A 403 -36.04 -10.30 3.38
N VAL A 404 -34.79 -9.97 3.72
CA VAL A 404 -33.89 -9.23 2.83
C VAL A 404 -33.43 -10.10 1.67
N GLU A 405 -33.19 -11.40 1.90
CA GLU A 405 -32.86 -12.33 0.82
C GLU A 405 -33.97 -12.33 -0.23
N LEU A 406 -35.24 -12.39 0.19
CA LEU A 406 -36.39 -12.30 -0.72
C LEU A 406 -36.46 -10.96 -1.47
N VAL A 407 -36.12 -9.84 -0.82
CA VAL A 407 -36.03 -8.55 -1.52
C VAL A 407 -35.01 -8.64 -2.67
N PHE A 408 -33.85 -9.24 -2.43
CA PHE A 408 -32.80 -9.38 -3.44
C PHE A 408 -33.15 -10.40 -4.53
N GLU A 409 -33.73 -11.55 -4.19
CA GLU A 409 -34.20 -12.56 -5.14
C GLU A 409 -35.21 -11.98 -6.13
N HIS A 410 -36.06 -11.07 -5.66
CA HIS A 410 -37.03 -10.34 -6.48
C HIS A 410 -36.46 -9.07 -7.14
N GLY A 411 -35.15 -8.87 -7.12
CA GLY A 411 -34.48 -7.75 -7.79
C GLY A 411 -34.68 -6.39 -7.13
N GLY A 412 -35.19 -6.37 -5.90
CA GLY A 412 -35.36 -5.17 -5.10
C GLY A 412 -34.04 -4.68 -4.50
N THR A 413 -34.01 -3.40 -4.14
CA THR A 413 -32.90 -2.77 -3.44
C THR A 413 -33.35 -2.42 -2.03
N LEU A 414 -32.71 -2.98 -1.01
CA LEU A 414 -32.88 -2.55 0.37
C LEU A 414 -32.26 -1.15 0.54
N ASP A 415 -33.08 -0.17 0.93
CA ASP A 415 -32.64 1.21 1.19
C ASP A 415 -32.07 1.32 2.61
N LYS A 416 -32.89 1.01 3.62
CA LYS A 416 -32.46 1.00 5.03
C LYS A 416 -33.42 0.22 5.93
N PHE A 417 -32.90 -0.12 7.12
CA PHE A 417 -33.72 -0.52 8.27
C PHE A 417 -34.10 0.72 9.10
N MET A 418 -35.29 0.70 9.67
CA MET A 418 -35.84 1.74 10.54
C MET A 418 -36.36 1.08 11.82
N GLY A 419 -35.45 0.62 12.67
CA GLY A 419 -35.80 -0.22 13.82
C GLY A 419 -36.18 -1.62 13.37
N ASP A 420 -37.44 -1.99 13.58
CA ASP A 420 -38.07 -3.24 13.13
C ASP A 420 -38.73 -3.14 11.75
N ALA A 421 -38.69 -1.95 11.15
CA ALA A 421 -39.20 -1.71 9.80
C ALA A 421 -38.08 -1.80 8.75
N MET A 422 -38.45 -2.11 7.50
CA MET A 422 -37.57 -2.02 6.35
C MET A 422 -38.18 -1.18 5.22
N LEU A 423 -37.32 -0.48 4.50
CA LEU A 423 -37.64 0.22 3.26
C LEU A 423 -36.89 -0.44 2.10
N ALA A 424 -37.63 -0.90 1.11
CA ALA A 424 -37.11 -1.48 -0.12
C ALA A 424 -37.69 -0.78 -1.36
N LEU A 425 -36.96 -0.87 -2.47
CA LEU A 425 -37.23 -0.12 -3.69
C LEU A 425 -37.10 -1.02 -4.93
N TRP A 426 -38.00 -0.84 -5.88
CA TRP A 426 -37.86 -1.34 -7.26
C TRP A 426 -37.96 -0.16 -8.23
N GLY A 427 -37.07 -0.09 -9.23
CA GLY A 427 -36.91 1.09 -10.08
C GLY A 427 -35.76 2.03 -9.67
N ALA A 428 -35.09 1.73 -8.55
CA ALA A 428 -33.92 2.46 -8.07
C ALA A 428 -32.89 1.50 -7.45
N PRO A 429 -31.60 1.59 -7.83
CA PRO A 429 -31.04 2.45 -8.87
C PRO A 429 -31.26 1.92 -10.30
N ILE A 430 -31.62 0.65 -10.46
CA ILE A 430 -31.86 -0.02 -11.73
C ILE A 430 -33.38 -0.19 -11.94
N VAL A 431 -33.84 0.06 -13.16
CA VAL A 431 -35.26 -0.04 -13.55
C VAL A 431 -35.48 -1.30 -14.39
N HIS A 432 -36.59 -1.97 -14.13
CA HIS A 432 -37.08 -3.09 -14.94
C HIS A 432 -38.57 -2.89 -15.23
N GLU A 433 -39.05 -3.42 -16.35
CA GLU A 433 -40.46 -3.24 -16.76
C GLU A 433 -41.47 -4.00 -15.87
N ASP A 434 -41.02 -4.93 -15.04
CA ASP A 434 -41.82 -5.78 -14.15
C ASP A 434 -41.59 -5.46 -12.66
N ASP A 435 -41.03 -4.28 -12.36
CA ASP A 435 -40.72 -3.83 -10.99
C ASP A 435 -41.93 -3.92 -10.04
N ALA A 436 -43.14 -3.58 -10.52
CA ALA A 436 -44.36 -3.67 -9.72
C ALA A 436 -44.76 -5.11 -9.40
N ASP A 437 -44.73 -6.00 -10.40
CA ASP A 437 -45.06 -7.41 -10.24
C ASP A 437 -44.08 -8.11 -9.29
N ARG A 438 -42.78 -7.84 -9.43
CA ARG A 438 -41.74 -8.40 -8.55
C ARG A 438 -41.87 -7.92 -7.10
N ALA A 439 -42.17 -6.63 -6.89
CA ALA A 439 -42.41 -6.11 -5.54
C ALA A 439 -43.65 -6.75 -4.89
N MET A 440 -44.71 -6.98 -5.67
CA MET A 440 -45.92 -7.66 -5.18
C MET A 440 -45.63 -9.13 -4.84
N GLN A 441 -44.91 -9.84 -5.71
CA GLN A 441 -44.52 -11.23 -5.44
C GLN A 441 -43.61 -11.35 -4.21
N CYS A 442 -42.66 -10.43 -4.05
CA CYS A 442 -41.82 -10.34 -2.85
C CYS A 442 -42.66 -10.22 -1.57
N ALA A 443 -43.71 -9.40 -1.55
CA ALA A 443 -44.59 -9.26 -0.40
C ALA A 443 -45.28 -10.59 -0.01
N LEU A 444 -45.77 -11.32 -1.03
CA LEU A 444 -46.47 -12.60 -0.85
C LEU A 444 -45.52 -13.70 -0.37
N ASP A 445 -44.30 -13.73 -0.91
CA ASP A 445 -43.27 -14.69 -0.53
C ASP A 445 -42.75 -14.41 0.88
N GLN A 446 -42.58 -13.13 1.26
CA GLN A 446 -42.23 -12.73 2.63
C GLN A 446 -43.28 -13.15 3.65
N LEU A 447 -44.58 -13.06 3.34
CA LEU A 447 -45.62 -13.61 4.21
C LEU A 447 -45.49 -15.13 4.37
N THR A 448 -45.23 -15.86 3.28
CA THR A 448 -45.09 -17.31 3.30
C THR A 448 -43.84 -17.76 4.06
N ALA A 449 -42.74 -17.04 3.91
CA ALA A 449 -41.50 -17.28 4.66
C ALA A 449 -41.68 -16.98 6.15
N LEU A 450 -42.37 -15.89 6.49
CA LEU A 450 -42.70 -15.54 7.87
C LEU A 450 -43.54 -16.63 8.56
N GLU A 451 -44.46 -17.28 7.86
CA GLU A 451 -45.21 -18.41 8.40
C GLU A 451 -44.33 -19.61 8.74
N LYS A 452 -43.30 -19.88 7.92
CA LYS A 452 -42.33 -20.95 8.19
C LYS A 452 -41.48 -20.59 9.42
N LEU A 453 -41.00 -19.35 9.49
CA LEU A 453 -40.23 -18.85 10.64
C LEU A 453 -41.05 -18.90 11.93
N ASN A 454 -42.29 -18.44 11.91
CA ASN A 454 -43.18 -18.50 13.07
C ASN A 454 -43.43 -19.94 13.53
N ARG A 455 -43.55 -20.89 12.61
CA ARG A 455 -43.70 -22.32 12.98
C ARG A 455 -42.45 -22.83 13.69
N LYS A 456 -41.27 -22.55 13.13
CA LYS A 456 -39.98 -22.89 13.74
C LYS A 456 -39.86 -22.26 15.14
N TRP A 457 -40.09 -20.96 15.26
CA TRP A 457 -39.99 -20.24 16.53
C TRP A 457 -40.98 -20.75 17.56
N LYS A 458 -42.19 -21.08 17.15
CA LYS A 458 -43.19 -21.70 18.02
C LYS A 458 -42.72 -23.04 18.57
N ASP A 459 -42.12 -23.89 17.74
CA ASP A 459 -41.55 -25.18 18.16
C ASP A 459 -40.34 -24.98 19.13
N GLU A 460 -39.64 -23.86 19.01
CA GLU A 460 -38.55 -23.42 19.90
C GLU A 460 -39.05 -22.67 21.17
N GLY A 461 -40.35 -22.43 21.32
CA GLY A 461 -40.93 -21.68 22.43
C GLY A 461 -40.73 -20.15 22.36
N ARG A 462 -40.39 -19.63 21.19
CA ARG A 462 -40.15 -18.20 20.88
C ARG A 462 -41.43 -17.51 20.38
N PRO A 463 -41.53 -16.17 20.48
CA PRO A 463 -42.72 -15.43 20.07
C PRO A 463 -42.96 -15.46 18.55
N GLU A 464 -44.25 -15.45 18.16
CA GLU A 464 -44.66 -15.37 16.76
C GLU A 464 -44.77 -13.92 16.27
N LEU A 465 -44.06 -13.58 15.21
CA LEU A 465 -44.09 -12.26 14.58
C LEU A 465 -45.23 -12.14 13.58
N GLY A 466 -45.68 -10.91 13.36
CA GLY A 466 -46.58 -10.59 12.27
C GLY A 466 -46.21 -9.24 11.71
N VAL A 467 -46.41 -9.06 10.41
CA VAL A 467 -45.86 -7.90 9.71
C VAL A 467 -46.97 -7.19 8.94
N GLY A 468 -46.92 -5.87 8.88
CA GLY A 468 -47.77 -5.08 7.98
C GLY A 468 -46.95 -4.60 6.80
N PHE A 469 -47.55 -4.57 5.60
CA PHE A 469 -46.91 -4.07 4.39
C PHE A 469 -47.66 -2.87 3.81
N GLY A 470 -46.90 -1.89 3.34
CA GLY A 470 -47.39 -0.74 2.61
C GLY A 470 -46.62 -0.54 1.31
N ILE A 471 -47.30 -0.66 0.18
CA ILE A 471 -46.67 -0.57 -1.15
C ILE A 471 -47.32 0.55 -1.96
N ASN A 472 -46.49 1.46 -2.49
CA ASN A 472 -46.92 2.57 -3.32
C ASN A 472 -46.04 2.69 -4.56
N PHE A 473 -46.58 3.28 -5.62
CA PHE A 473 -45.82 3.64 -6.81
C PHE A 473 -45.91 5.15 -7.03
N GLY A 474 -44.79 5.78 -7.37
CA GLY A 474 -44.79 7.19 -7.71
C GLY A 474 -43.42 7.79 -7.97
N GLU A 475 -43.41 9.04 -8.41
CA GLU A 475 -42.18 9.80 -8.64
C GLU A 475 -41.52 10.16 -7.31
N VAL A 476 -40.24 9.81 -7.18
CA VAL A 476 -39.38 10.16 -6.06
C VAL A 476 -38.07 10.75 -6.57
N PHE A 477 -37.44 11.59 -5.75
CA PHE A 477 -36.03 11.91 -5.94
C PHE A 477 -35.20 10.75 -5.42
N ALA A 478 -34.37 10.13 -6.26
CA ALA A 478 -33.44 9.06 -5.88
C ALA A 478 -32.00 9.52 -6.12
N GLY A 479 -31.17 9.51 -5.07
CA GLY A 479 -29.78 9.94 -5.17
C GLY A 479 -29.05 10.02 -3.85
N ASN A 480 -27.81 10.50 -3.92
CA ASN A 480 -26.93 10.68 -2.77
C ASN A 480 -27.29 11.98 -2.04
N ILE A 481 -27.72 11.83 -0.79
CA ILE A 481 -28.10 12.93 0.10
C ILE A 481 -27.25 12.85 1.35
N GLY A 482 -26.82 14.01 1.87
CA GLY A 482 -26.05 14.10 3.09
C GLY A 482 -25.02 15.22 3.02
N SER A 483 -23.86 14.97 3.61
CA SER A 483 -22.72 15.90 3.60
C SER A 483 -21.55 15.30 2.82
N ASP A 484 -20.55 16.11 2.48
CA ASP A 484 -19.32 15.65 1.82
C ASP A 484 -18.60 14.52 2.58
N ARG A 485 -18.86 14.37 3.88
CA ARG A 485 -18.25 13.34 4.74
C ARG A 485 -19.14 12.12 4.97
N ARG A 486 -20.43 12.20 4.65
CA ARG A 486 -21.40 11.13 4.83
C ARG A 486 -22.54 11.30 3.84
N LEU A 487 -22.49 10.50 2.78
CA LEU A 487 -23.53 10.39 1.77
C LEU A 487 -24.33 9.13 2.02
N GLU A 488 -25.64 9.22 1.82
CA GLU A 488 -26.57 8.10 1.85
C GLU A 488 -27.36 8.14 0.54
N TYR A 489 -27.29 7.07 -0.24
CA TYR A 489 -28.18 6.91 -1.38
C TYR A 489 -29.57 6.60 -0.82
N THR A 490 -30.56 7.45 -1.09
CA THR A 490 -31.91 7.24 -0.59
C THR A 490 -32.95 7.89 -1.49
N VAL A 491 -34.22 7.57 -1.23
CA VAL A 491 -35.36 8.19 -1.91
C VAL A 491 -36.08 9.20 -1.03
N ILE A 492 -36.46 10.34 -1.62
CA ILE A 492 -37.28 11.35 -0.96
C ILE A 492 -38.46 11.72 -1.86
N GLY A 493 -39.65 11.79 -1.27
CA GLY A 493 -40.83 12.29 -1.97
C GLY A 493 -42.13 12.00 -1.23
N ASP A 494 -43.20 12.63 -1.69
CA ASP A 494 -44.55 12.39 -1.19
C ASP A 494 -45.01 10.93 -1.40
N ALA A 495 -44.51 10.26 -2.45
CA ALA A 495 -44.77 8.85 -2.69
C ALA A 495 -44.19 7.94 -1.58
N VAL A 496 -43.02 8.29 -1.02
CA VAL A 496 -42.41 7.58 0.11
C VAL A 496 -43.28 7.71 1.36
N ASN A 497 -43.73 8.93 1.65
CA ASN A 497 -44.62 9.20 2.79
C ASN A 497 -45.97 8.47 2.67
N THR A 498 -46.47 8.30 1.44
CA THR A 498 -47.71 7.55 1.18
C THR A 498 -47.51 6.06 1.52
N ALA A 499 -46.43 5.44 1.04
CA ALA A 499 -46.11 4.03 1.34
C ALA A 499 -45.95 3.77 2.84
N SER A 500 -45.20 4.63 3.54
CA SER A 500 -45.01 4.53 5.00
C SER A 500 -46.36 4.59 5.75
N ARG A 501 -47.29 5.44 5.32
CA ARG A 501 -48.63 5.50 5.94
C ARG A 501 -49.48 4.28 5.63
N LEU A 502 -49.40 3.72 4.42
CA LEU A 502 -50.08 2.45 4.12
C LEU A 502 -49.58 1.37 5.07
N CYS A 503 -48.26 1.24 5.25
CA CYS A 503 -47.68 0.27 6.18
C CYS A 503 -48.13 0.49 7.62
N ALA A 504 -48.19 1.74 8.08
CA ALA A 504 -48.67 2.07 9.43
C ALA A 504 -50.15 1.72 9.67
N ASN A 505 -50.98 1.68 8.62
CA ASN A 505 -52.40 1.29 8.71
C ASN A 505 -52.64 -0.20 8.41
N ALA A 506 -51.62 -0.91 7.94
CA ALA A 506 -51.71 -2.34 7.70
C ALA A 506 -51.75 -3.11 9.04
N GLY A 507 -52.71 -4.02 9.17
CA GLY A 507 -52.81 -4.95 10.27
C GLY A 507 -51.79 -6.08 10.20
N ARG A 508 -51.95 -7.06 11.07
CA ARG A 508 -51.08 -8.25 11.13
C ARG A 508 -51.23 -9.08 9.86
N ASN A 509 -50.12 -9.30 9.16
CA ASN A 509 -50.01 -10.05 7.92
C ASN A 509 -50.88 -9.48 6.77
N GLU A 510 -51.08 -8.16 6.79
CA GLU A 510 -51.88 -7.44 5.80
C GLU A 510 -50.97 -6.70 4.82
N ILE A 511 -51.34 -6.73 3.53
CA ILE A 511 -50.68 -5.94 2.48
C ILE A 511 -51.66 -4.87 2.00
N LEU A 512 -51.29 -3.61 2.24
CA LEU A 512 -52.00 -2.45 1.73
C LEU A 512 -51.25 -1.85 0.55
N ILE A 513 -51.96 -1.66 -0.56
CA ILE A 513 -51.42 -1.09 -1.78
C ILE A 513 -52.19 0.15 -2.21
N SER A 514 -51.45 1.11 -2.77
CA SER A 514 -52.01 2.32 -3.37
C SER A 514 -52.66 2.04 -4.74
N GLU A 515 -53.57 2.91 -5.18
CA GLU A 515 -54.11 2.85 -6.54
C GLU A 515 -53.07 3.02 -7.66
N PRO A 516 -52.10 3.95 -7.59
CA PRO A 516 -51.03 4.01 -8.58
C PRO A 516 -50.25 2.70 -8.71
N PHE A 517 -49.95 2.04 -7.60
CA PHE A 517 -49.26 0.74 -7.63
C PHE A 517 -50.14 -0.35 -8.26
N TYR A 518 -51.42 -0.42 -7.88
CA TYR A 518 -52.33 -1.41 -8.45
C TYR A 518 -52.46 -1.31 -9.97
N ARG A 519 -52.39 -0.10 -10.53
CA ARG A 519 -52.43 0.13 -11.99
C ARG A 519 -51.15 -0.27 -12.72
N GLU A 520 -50.03 -0.34 -12.03
CA GLU A 520 -48.74 -0.73 -12.60
C GLU A 520 -48.55 -2.25 -12.68
N LEU A 521 -49.35 -3.02 -11.91
CA LEU A 521 -49.30 -4.48 -11.91
C LEU A 521 -49.79 -5.06 -13.23
N LYS A 522 -48.96 -5.87 -13.89
CA LYS A 522 -49.36 -6.66 -15.06
C LYS A 522 -50.22 -7.85 -14.66
N HIS A 523 -49.99 -8.40 -13.47
CA HIS A 523 -50.72 -9.54 -12.91
C HIS A 523 -51.32 -9.18 -11.53
N PRO A 524 -52.40 -8.37 -11.49
CA PRO A 524 -52.95 -7.89 -10.23
C PRO A 524 -53.56 -9.04 -9.42
N PRO A 525 -53.27 -9.13 -8.10
CA PRO A 525 -53.91 -10.09 -7.23
C PRO A 525 -55.39 -9.71 -6.97
N GLY A 526 -56.15 -10.62 -6.37
CA GLY A 526 -57.47 -10.28 -5.84
C GLY A 526 -57.35 -9.20 -4.77
N VAL A 527 -58.19 -8.17 -4.81
CA VAL A 527 -58.15 -7.07 -3.84
C VAL A 527 -59.51 -6.76 -3.22
N GLU A 528 -59.49 -6.19 -2.02
CA GLU A 528 -60.63 -5.57 -1.35
C GLU A 528 -60.41 -4.05 -1.33
N THR A 529 -61.42 -3.27 -1.72
CA THR A 529 -61.37 -1.81 -1.62
C THR A 529 -61.66 -1.38 -0.19
N LEU A 530 -60.79 -0.57 0.40
CA LEU A 530 -60.96 -0.02 1.74
C LEU A 530 -61.40 1.44 1.71
N GLU A 531 -61.86 1.93 2.86
CA GLU A 531 -62.10 3.36 3.07
C GLU A 531 -60.81 4.17 2.79
N PRO A 532 -60.88 5.22 1.96
CA PRO A 532 -59.70 6.01 1.62
C PRO A 532 -58.99 6.59 2.85
N ILE A 533 -57.66 6.46 2.89
CA ILE A 533 -56.84 6.87 4.03
C ILE A 533 -56.45 8.35 3.89
N GLN A 534 -56.58 9.10 4.98
CA GLN A 534 -56.13 10.49 5.05
C GLN A 534 -54.62 10.53 5.32
N VAL A 535 -53.84 10.93 4.32
CA VAL A 535 -52.40 11.18 4.45
C VAL A 535 -52.21 12.62 4.93
N LYS A 536 -51.47 12.81 6.04
CA LYS A 536 -51.11 14.15 6.52
C LYS A 536 -50.36 14.91 5.41
N GLY A 537 -50.88 16.06 5.02
CA GLY A 537 -50.33 16.88 3.93
C GLY A 537 -51.04 16.74 2.58
N LYS A 538 -51.96 15.76 2.41
CA LYS A 538 -52.79 15.63 1.20
C LYS A 538 -54.19 16.18 1.42
N ALA A 539 -54.69 16.97 0.47
CA ALA A 539 -56.05 17.50 0.52
C ALA A 539 -57.12 16.42 0.23
N LYS A 540 -56.78 15.41 -0.58
CA LYS A 540 -57.68 14.30 -0.93
C LYS A 540 -57.21 13.02 -0.23
N LYS A 541 -58.18 12.24 0.28
CA LYS A 541 -57.91 10.88 0.77
C LYS A 541 -57.41 10.00 -0.37
N VAL A 542 -56.50 9.10 -0.05
CA VAL A 542 -55.88 8.19 -1.03
C VAL A 542 -56.69 6.89 -1.06
N PRO A 543 -57.18 6.43 -2.22
CA PRO A 543 -57.79 5.11 -2.35
C PRO A 543 -56.78 4.00 -2.02
N VAL A 544 -57.20 3.02 -1.24
CA VAL A 544 -56.36 1.94 -0.74
C VAL A 544 -57.03 0.60 -1.01
N TYR A 545 -56.21 -0.37 -1.41
CA TYR A 545 -56.62 -1.75 -1.60
C TYR A 545 -55.90 -2.66 -0.62
N ARG A 546 -56.65 -3.60 -0.05
CA ARG A 546 -56.10 -4.73 0.68
C ARG A 546 -55.95 -5.91 -0.27
N VAL A 547 -54.79 -6.53 -0.29
CA VAL A 547 -54.56 -7.74 -1.09
C VAL A 547 -55.22 -8.94 -0.42
N LYS A 548 -56.01 -9.69 -1.19
CA LYS A 548 -56.59 -10.97 -0.79
C LYS A 548 -55.60 -12.07 -1.11
N ARG A 549 -55.39 -12.95 -0.13
CA ARG A 549 -54.53 -14.13 -0.27
C ARG A 549 -55.27 -15.29 -0.89
#